data_AF-A0A9P4GTJ8-F1
#
_entry.id   AF-A0A9P4GTJ8-F1
#
_cell.length_a   1.000
_cell.length_b   1.000
_cell.length_c   1.000
_cell.angle_alpha   90.00
_cell.angle_beta   90.00
_cell.angle_gamma   90.00
#
_symmetry.space_group_name_H-M   'P 1'
#
loop_
_entity.id
_entity.type
_entity.pdbx_description
1 polymer ?
#
loop_
_entity_poly.entity_id
_entity_poly.type
_entity_poly.pdbx_seq_one_letter_code
_entity_poly.pdbx_strand_id
1 'polypeptide(L)'
;MVMEVVKSRLAVVPAEGADPNDEVNPVDEANPVDEVDPNEEAPEDGEIEDPDAPEDDEEDLPDDEQEDEGEEGEKILIGDLVDGSNTPEAQNIANLLLDNKNTKEENFEFISQELTEAFTEADGQCTRQSIRMGFHDAGTWSSKLAAAGQDYGGADGSLVFYGELTRPENFGLESAAGFAQQL
;
A
#
# COMPACT_ATOMS: atom_id res chain seq x y z
N MET A 1 13.49 -31.94 45.77
CA MET A 1 13.12 -32.09 44.34
C MET A 1 13.88 -31.01 43.60
N VAL A 2 14.97 -31.37 42.93
CA VAL A 2 15.87 -30.43 42.24
C VAL A 2 15.58 -30.60 40.76
N MET A 3 15.08 -29.57 40.09
CA MET A 3 14.86 -29.61 38.64
C MET A 3 16.18 -29.33 37.93
N GLU A 4 16.69 -30.32 37.20
CA GLU A 4 17.78 -30.17 36.23
C GLU A 4 17.28 -29.35 35.03
N VAL A 5 18.02 -28.29 34.70
CA VAL A 5 17.83 -27.52 33.46
C VAL A 5 18.66 -28.18 32.36
N VAL A 6 18.01 -28.83 31.40
CA VAL A 6 18.64 -29.37 30.20
C VAL A 6 18.96 -28.21 29.26
N LYS A 7 20.25 -27.82 29.18
CA LYS A 7 20.76 -26.92 28.13
C LYS A 7 20.85 -27.68 26.81
N SER A 8 19.90 -27.43 25.91
CA SER A 8 20.01 -27.89 24.52
C SER A 8 21.07 -27.06 23.79
N ARG A 9 22.12 -27.70 23.27
CA ARG A 9 23.14 -27.08 22.42
C ARG A 9 22.63 -27.10 20.99
N LEU A 10 22.40 -25.92 20.41
CA LEU A 10 22.15 -25.77 18.98
C LEU A 10 23.47 -26.08 18.25
N ALA A 11 23.46 -27.11 17.41
CA ALA A 11 24.60 -27.44 16.55
C ALA A 11 24.66 -26.41 15.41
N VAL A 12 25.76 -25.68 15.32
CA VAL A 12 26.10 -24.84 14.17
C VAL A 12 26.43 -25.75 13.00
N VAL A 13 25.64 -25.69 11.95
CA VAL A 13 25.93 -26.30 10.65
C VAL A 13 27.05 -25.47 10.01
N PRO A 14 28.17 -26.05 9.54
CA PRO A 14 29.21 -25.27 8.88
C PRO A 14 28.72 -24.85 7.48
N ALA A 15 28.87 -23.57 7.16
CA ALA A 15 28.71 -23.06 5.81
C ALA A 15 29.86 -23.63 4.95
N GLU A 16 29.53 -24.46 3.97
CA GLU A 16 30.47 -24.88 2.93
C GLU A 16 30.58 -23.77 1.88
N GLY A 17 31.82 -23.38 1.54
CA GLY A 17 32.14 -22.65 0.32
C GLY A 17 32.57 -21.19 0.49
N ALA A 18 33.71 -20.96 1.13
CA ALA A 18 34.51 -19.75 0.89
C ALA A 18 35.90 -20.19 0.40
N ASP A 19 36.26 -19.82 -0.83
CA ASP A 19 37.56 -20.08 -1.43
C ASP A 19 38.63 -19.27 -0.67
N PRO A 20 39.70 -19.91 -0.16
CA PRO A 20 40.73 -19.22 0.61
C PRO A 20 41.63 -18.27 -0.22
N ASN A 21 41.39 -18.11 -1.52
CA ASN A 21 42.14 -17.20 -2.40
C ASN A 21 41.33 -16.01 -2.93
N ASP A 22 40.16 -15.70 -2.37
CA ASP A 22 39.49 -14.44 -2.72
C ASP A 22 40.22 -13.29 -2.01
N GLU A 23 41.12 -12.65 -2.75
CA GLU A 23 41.89 -11.49 -2.35
C GLU A 23 40.90 -10.38 -1.97
N VAL A 24 40.77 -10.12 -0.67
CA VAL A 24 39.95 -9.03 -0.13
C VAL A 24 40.51 -7.73 -0.69
N ASN A 25 39.88 -7.21 -1.75
CA ASN A 25 40.17 -5.86 -2.21
C ASN A 25 39.94 -4.91 -1.03
N PRO A 26 40.86 -3.97 -0.75
CA PRO A 26 40.67 -3.00 0.31
C PRO A 26 39.36 -2.27 0.05
N VAL A 27 38.47 -2.30 1.05
CA VAL A 27 37.33 -1.39 1.17
C VAL A 27 37.84 0.01 0.89
N ASP A 28 37.36 0.62 -0.21
CA ASP A 28 37.64 2.01 -0.51
C ASP A 28 37.32 2.84 0.74
N GLU A 29 38.38 3.46 1.27
CA GLU A 29 38.32 4.45 2.33
C GLU A 29 37.24 5.45 1.93
N ALA A 30 36.19 5.55 2.75
CA ALA A 30 35.16 6.55 2.56
C ALA A 30 35.85 7.91 2.43
N ASN A 31 35.76 8.51 1.24
CA ASN A 31 36.25 9.86 1.01
C ASN A 31 35.66 10.79 2.09
N PRO A 32 36.44 11.75 2.60
CA PRO A 32 35.89 12.75 3.50
C PRO A 32 34.71 13.43 2.79
N VAL A 33 33.57 13.46 3.47
CA VAL A 33 32.44 14.31 3.07
C VAL A 33 32.96 15.73 2.99
N ASP A 34 32.89 16.33 1.81
CA ASP A 34 33.22 17.74 1.62
C ASP A 34 32.39 18.57 2.61
N GLU A 35 33.07 19.46 3.35
CA GLU A 35 32.41 20.41 4.23
C GLU A 35 31.46 21.27 3.39
N VAL A 36 30.15 21.08 3.58
CA VAL A 36 29.11 21.87 2.93
C VAL A 36 29.29 23.33 3.34
N ASP A 37 29.56 24.22 2.38
CA ASP A 37 29.65 25.66 2.64
C ASP A 37 28.25 26.17 3.06
N PRO A 38 28.06 26.70 4.28
CA PRO A 38 26.76 27.19 4.73
C PRO A 38 26.28 28.45 3.98
N ASN A 39 27.08 28.99 3.06
CA ASN A 39 26.72 30.12 2.19
C ASN A 39 26.57 29.73 0.71
N GLU A 40 26.55 28.43 0.39
CA GLU A 40 26.17 28.01 -0.97
C GLU A 40 24.66 28.23 -1.14
N GLU A 41 24.29 29.33 -1.80
CA GLU A 41 22.92 29.60 -2.20
C GLU A 41 22.39 28.41 -3.01
N ALA A 42 21.26 27.85 -2.57
CA ALA A 42 20.56 26.83 -3.31
C ALA A 42 20.34 27.30 -4.76
N PRO A 43 20.60 26.46 -5.78
CA PRO A 43 20.27 26.83 -7.14
C PRO A 43 18.77 27.14 -7.21
N GLU A 44 18.44 28.29 -7.80
CA GLU A 44 17.06 28.64 -8.14
C GLU A 44 16.44 27.46 -8.90
N ASP A 45 15.21 27.16 -8.51
CA ASP A 45 14.27 26.24 -9.10
C ASP A 45 14.05 26.52 -10.59
N GLY A 46 15.04 26.14 -11.39
CA GLY A 46 14.87 25.98 -12.82
C GLY A 46 13.91 24.81 -13.05
N GLU A 47 12.77 25.10 -13.67
CA GLU A 47 11.87 24.09 -14.20
C GLU A 47 12.69 23.07 -15.01
N ILE A 48 12.78 21.86 -14.49
CA ILE A 48 13.30 20.72 -15.24
C ILE A 48 12.17 20.34 -16.19
N GLU A 49 12.19 20.90 -17.40
CA GLU A 49 11.36 20.41 -18.49
C GLU A 49 11.83 18.97 -18.80
N ASP A 50 10.97 18.00 -18.47
CA ASP A 50 11.16 16.60 -18.83
C ASP A 50 10.99 16.47 -20.36
N PRO A 51 12.07 16.20 -21.13
CA PRO A 51 11.99 16.16 -22.59
C PRO A 51 11.24 14.92 -23.12
N ASP A 52 10.87 13.98 -22.24
CA ASP A 52 10.17 12.75 -22.60
C ASP A 52 8.76 12.65 -21.98
N ALA A 53 8.23 13.75 -21.40
CA ALA A 53 6.81 13.82 -21.09
C ALA A 53 6.01 13.72 -22.40
N PRO A 54 5.13 12.71 -22.57
CA PRO A 54 4.28 12.65 -23.75
C PRO A 54 3.42 13.92 -23.80
N GLU A 55 3.45 14.63 -24.93
CA GLU A 55 2.51 15.72 -25.16
C GLU A 55 1.10 15.12 -25.11
N ASP A 56 0.27 15.60 -24.18
CA ASP A 56 -1.15 15.29 -24.08
C ASP A 56 -1.87 15.88 -25.31
N ASP A 57 -1.81 15.16 -26.42
CA ASP A 57 -2.77 15.31 -27.50
C ASP A 57 -4.12 14.77 -27.01
N GLU A 58 -4.92 15.66 -26.42
CA GLU A 58 -6.35 15.48 -26.17
C GLU A 58 -7.07 15.32 -27.52
N GLU A 59 -6.95 14.13 -28.12
CA GLU A 59 -7.82 13.69 -29.20
C GLU A 59 -9.22 13.46 -28.61
N ASP A 60 -10.11 14.43 -28.84
CA ASP A 60 -11.56 14.36 -28.60
C ASP A 60 -12.11 13.03 -29.14
N LEU A 61 -12.24 12.03 -28.26
CA LEU A 61 -12.92 10.80 -28.57
C LEU A 61 -14.41 11.12 -28.78
N PRO A 62 -15.02 10.72 -29.90
CA PRO A 62 -16.45 10.90 -30.08
C PRO A 62 -17.22 10.08 -29.04
N ASP A 63 -18.09 10.78 -28.29
CA ASP A 63 -19.10 10.19 -27.40
C ASP A 63 -20.06 9.30 -28.21
N ASP A 64 -19.71 8.02 -28.35
CA ASP A 64 -20.67 6.99 -28.73
C ASP A 64 -21.51 6.63 -27.50
N GLU A 65 -22.44 7.54 -27.16
CA GLU A 65 -23.60 7.24 -26.34
C GLU A 65 -24.49 6.24 -27.09
N GLN A 66 -24.17 4.94 -27.00
CA GLN A 66 -25.17 3.90 -27.20
C GLN A 66 -25.85 3.65 -25.87
N GLU A 67 -26.89 4.46 -25.62
CA GLU A 67 -27.95 4.15 -24.66
C GLU A 67 -28.64 2.85 -25.10
N ASP A 68 -28.15 1.71 -24.60
CA ASP A 68 -28.90 0.47 -24.65
C ASP A 68 -30.03 0.58 -23.61
N GLU A 69 -31.14 1.20 -24.02
CA GLU A 69 -32.42 1.19 -23.30
C GLU A 69 -33.01 -0.24 -23.33
N GLY A 70 -32.33 -1.16 -22.65
CA GLY A 70 -32.95 -2.37 -22.14
C GLY A 70 -33.86 -1.97 -20.99
N GLU A 71 -35.17 -1.94 -21.24
CA GLU A 71 -36.25 -1.73 -20.26
C GLU A 71 -35.95 -2.52 -18.97
N GLU A 72 -35.38 -1.84 -17.95
CA GLU A 72 -35.12 -2.43 -16.64
C GLU A 72 -36.48 -2.73 -16.01
N GLY A 73 -36.88 -4.00 -16.03
CA GLY A 73 -37.95 -4.47 -15.16
C GLY A 73 -37.61 -4.07 -13.73
N GLU A 74 -38.54 -3.39 -13.05
CA GLU A 74 -38.40 -2.96 -11.67
C GLU A 74 -37.87 -4.12 -10.82
N LYS A 75 -36.66 -3.95 -10.26
CA LYS A 75 -36.01 -4.96 -9.41
C LYS A 75 -36.80 -5.01 -8.11
N ILE A 76 -37.73 -5.96 -8.02
CA ILE A 76 -38.60 -6.15 -6.87
C ILE A 76 -37.93 -7.17 -5.94
N LEU A 77 -37.59 -6.74 -4.72
CA LEU A 77 -37.21 -7.67 -3.65
C LEU A 77 -38.41 -8.57 -3.33
N ILE A 78 -38.17 -9.80 -2.90
CA ILE A 78 -39.23 -10.78 -2.59
C ILE A 78 -39.05 -11.27 -1.16
N GLY A 79 -40.16 -11.34 -0.40
CA GLY A 79 -40.19 -11.96 0.93
C GLY A 79 -39.46 -11.14 2.01
N ASP A 80 -38.69 -11.81 2.87
CA ASP A 80 -37.99 -11.22 4.02
C ASP A 80 -36.96 -10.13 3.65
N LEU A 81 -36.63 -10.00 2.36
CA LEU A 81 -35.79 -8.94 1.82
C LEU A 81 -36.57 -7.63 1.54
N VAL A 82 -37.89 -7.70 1.35
CA VAL A 82 -38.75 -6.51 1.14
C VAL A 82 -38.86 -5.66 2.41
N ASP A 83 -39.00 -6.33 3.54
CA ASP A 83 -39.17 -5.67 4.84
C ASP A 83 -37.82 -5.37 5.51
N GLY A 84 -36.71 -5.64 4.83
CA GLY A 84 -35.35 -5.49 5.35
C GLY A 84 -35.22 -6.16 6.71
N SER A 85 -34.95 -7.47 6.75
CA SER A 85 -34.53 -8.12 8.00
C SER A 85 -33.53 -7.20 8.73
N ASN A 86 -33.82 -6.83 9.99
CA ASN A 86 -33.09 -5.80 10.76
C ASN A 86 -31.63 -6.20 11.08
N THR A 87 -31.12 -7.22 10.42
CA THR A 87 -29.75 -7.71 10.54
C THR A 87 -28.88 -6.99 9.50
N PRO A 88 -27.69 -6.51 9.88
CA PRO A 88 -26.77 -5.85 8.94
C PRO A 88 -26.50 -6.67 7.67
N GLU A 89 -26.45 -8.00 7.80
CA GLU A 89 -26.18 -8.91 6.68
C GLU A 89 -27.31 -8.93 5.65
N ALA A 90 -28.57 -8.78 6.08
CA ALA A 90 -29.71 -8.80 5.16
C ALA A 90 -29.88 -7.47 4.44
N GLN A 91 -29.51 -6.37 5.10
CA GLN A 91 -29.44 -5.04 4.48
C GLN A 91 -28.36 -5.00 3.40
N ASN A 92 -27.18 -5.58 3.65
CA ASN A 92 -26.12 -5.68 2.65
C ASN A 92 -26.55 -6.50 1.41
N ILE A 93 -27.27 -7.61 1.63
CA ILE A 93 -27.78 -8.44 0.52
C ILE A 93 -28.87 -7.70 -0.27
N ALA A 94 -29.78 -6.99 0.40
CA ALA A 94 -30.82 -6.20 -0.26
C ALA A 94 -30.23 -5.08 -1.12
N ASN A 95 -29.23 -4.35 -0.59
CA ASN A 95 -28.54 -3.27 -1.30
C ASN A 95 -27.76 -3.78 -2.51
N LEU A 96 -27.17 -4.97 -2.43
CA LEU A 96 -26.48 -5.60 -3.56
C LEU A 96 -27.44 -6.03 -4.68
N LEU A 97 -28.64 -6.50 -4.33
CA LEU A 97 -29.61 -7.05 -5.30
C LEU A 97 -30.45 -5.99 -6.01
N LEU A 98 -30.62 -4.82 -5.39
CA LEU A 98 -31.41 -3.73 -5.96
C LEU A 98 -30.65 -2.87 -6.98
N ASP A 99 -29.38 -3.15 -7.25
CA ASP A 99 -28.53 -2.34 -8.13
C ASP A 99 -28.68 -0.84 -7.85
N ASN A 100 -28.81 -0.48 -6.57
CA ASN A 100 -28.48 0.87 -6.18
C ASN A 100 -27.02 1.06 -6.61
N LYS A 101 -26.78 1.87 -7.64
CA LYS A 101 -25.45 2.18 -8.19
C LYS A 101 -24.49 2.80 -7.17
N ASN A 102 -24.89 2.87 -5.91
CA ASN A 102 -24.12 3.31 -4.77
C ASN A 102 -23.23 2.21 -4.15
N THR A 103 -23.23 0.97 -4.63
CA THR A 103 -22.44 -0.11 -3.97
C THR A 103 -20.92 0.09 -3.95
N LYS A 104 -20.34 1.01 -4.75
CA LYS A 104 -18.94 1.42 -4.58
C LYS A 104 -18.82 2.62 -3.64
N GLU A 105 -19.55 3.70 -3.88
CA GLU A 105 -19.46 4.93 -3.10
C GLU A 105 -19.95 4.77 -1.65
N GLU A 106 -21.05 4.05 -1.41
CA GLU A 106 -21.51 3.73 -0.04
C GLU A 106 -20.50 2.83 0.68
N ASN A 107 -19.90 1.85 -0.01
CA ASN A 107 -18.85 1.02 0.60
C ASN A 107 -17.60 1.84 0.92
N PHE A 108 -17.20 2.76 0.04
CA PHE A 108 -16.10 3.68 0.33
C PHE A 108 -16.43 4.63 1.47
N GLU A 109 -17.68 5.05 1.64
CA GLU A 109 -18.07 5.91 2.76
C GLU A 109 -17.96 5.19 4.11
N PHE A 110 -18.43 3.95 4.20
CA PHE A 110 -18.22 3.12 5.40
C PHE A 110 -16.73 2.86 5.67
N ILE A 111 -15.97 2.45 4.66
CA ILE A 111 -14.53 2.18 4.79
C ILE A 111 -13.79 3.48 5.17
N SER A 112 -14.14 4.61 4.55
CA SER A 112 -13.55 5.92 4.83
C SER A 112 -13.83 6.35 6.27
N GLN A 113 -15.05 6.12 6.78
CA GLN A 113 -15.39 6.42 8.16
C GLN A 113 -14.54 5.60 9.14
N GLU A 114 -14.48 4.28 8.95
CA GLU A 114 -13.69 3.38 9.80
C GLU A 114 -12.19 3.73 9.75
N LEU A 115 -11.65 3.99 8.55
CA LEU A 115 -10.27 4.44 8.36
C LEU A 115 -10.01 5.79 9.01
N THR A 116 -10.96 6.73 8.93
CA THR A 116 -10.85 8.05 9.56
C THR A 116 -10.81 7.90 11.07
N GLU A 117 -11.67 7.08 11.66
CA GLU A 117 -11.67 6.80 13.10
C GLU A 117 -10.37 6.12 13.54
N ALA A 118 -9.85 5.17 12.75
CA ALA A 118 -8.61 4.46 13.06
C ALA A 118 -7.34 5.31 12.89
N PHE A 119 -7.34 6.26 11.94
CA PHE A 119 -6.16 7.02 11.56
C PHE A 119 -6.17 8.49 11.99
N THR A 120 -7.14 8.92 12.79
CA THR A 120 -7.20 10.28 13.32
C THR A 120 -6.88 10.30 14.81
N GLU A 121 -6.02 11.22 15.23
CA GLU A 121 -5.69 11.48 16.63
C GLU A 121 -6.81 12.31 17.33
N ALA A 122 -6.76 12.43 18.65
CA ALA A 122 -7.80 13.12 19.43
C ALA A 122 -7.96 14.61 19.08
N ASP A 123 -6.96 15.22 18.45
CA ASP A 123 -6.96 16.60 17.98
C ASP A 123 -7.49 16.76 16.54
N GLY A 124 -7.88 15.65 15.89
CA GLY A 124 -8.40 15.64 14.53
C GLY A 124 -7.33 15.52 13.44
N GLN A 125 -6.06 15.33 13.79
CA GLN A 125 -4.99 15.16 12.82
C GLN A 125 -4.78 13.70 12.40
N CYS A 126 -4.40 13.47 11.15
CA CYS A 126 -3.99 12.14 10.71
C CYS A 126 -2.76 11.67 11.48
N THR A 127 -2.79 10.42 11.94
CA THR A 127 -1.61 9.77 12.52
C THR A 127 -0.47 9.79 11.50
N ARG A 128 0.73 10.15 11.94
CA ARG A 128 1.92 10.10 11.06
C ARG A 128 2.18 8.71 10.48
N GLN A 129 1.73 7.66 11.18
CA GLN A 129 1.89 6.27 10.74
C GLN A 129 1.05 5.96 9.50
N SER A 130 -0.18 6.46 9.38
CA SER A 130 -1.05 6.18 8.22
C SER A 130 -0.49 6.78 6.93
N ILE A 131 -0.02 8.04 7.00
CA ILE A 131 0.63 8.73 5.88
C ILE A 131 1.89 7.97 5.45
N ARG A 132 2.72 7.58 6.43
CA ARG A 132 3.95 6.83 6.14
C ARG A 132 3.64 5.43 5.58
N MET A 133 2.60 4.77 6.06
CA MET A 133 2.17 3.47 5.54
C MET A 133 1.83 3.53 4.05
N GLY A 134 1.04 4.52 3.62
CA GLY A 134 0.72 4.70 2.21
C GLY A 134 1.96 4.96 1.34
N PHE A 135 2.90 5.77 1.85
CA PHE A 135 4.18 5.99 1.16
C PHE A 135 5.02 4.71 1.04
N HIS A 136 5.09 3.91 2.11
CA HIS A 136 5.90 2.69 2.13
C HIS A 136 5.32 1.56 1.26
N ASP A 137 4.00 1.51 1.10
CA ASP A 137 3.33 0.60 0.15
C ASP A 137 3.69 1.04 -1.28
N ALA A 138 3.30 2.27 -1.64
CA ALA A 138 3.47 2.82 -2.99
C ALA A 138 4.93 2.96 -3.46
N GLY A 139 5.84 3.30 -2.55
CA GLY A 139 7.23 3.66 -2.85
C GLY A 139 8.11 2.51 -3.31
N THR A 140 7.61 1.27 -3.32
CA THR A 140 8.34 0.09 -3.78
C THR A 140 8.28 -0.11 -5.30
N TRP A 141 7.38 0.57 -6.01
CA TRP A 141 7.23 0.44 -7.46
C TRP A 141 8.45 1.01 -8.22
N SER A 142 8.86 0.33 -9.29
CA SER A 142 10.00 0.73 -10.12
C SER A 142 9.76 0.46 -11.61
N SER A 143 9.71 1.52 -12.41
CA SER A 143 9.60 1.42 -13.89
C SER A 143 10.73 0.62 -14.52
N LYS A 144 11.96 0.74 -13.97
CA LYS A 144 13.13 0.00 -14.44
C LYS A 144 13.00 -1.50 -14.20
N LEU A 145 12.50 -1.91 -13.03
CA LEU A 145 12.29 -3.33 -12.72
C LEU A 145 11.10 -3.89 -13.51
N ALA A 146 10.02 -3.12 -13.65
CA ALA A 146 8.88 -3.48 -14.49
C ALA A 146 9.29 -3.72 -15.95
N ALA A 147 10.13 -2.85 -16.54
CA ALA A 147 10.67 -3.03 -17.88
C ALA A 147 11.55 -4.29 -18.03
N ALA A 148 12.13 -4.78 -16.93
CA ALA A 148 12.87 -6.04 -16.87
C ALA A 148 11.99 -7.27 -16.56
N GLY A 149 10.66 -7.11 -16.51
CA GLY A 149 9.70 -8.17 -16.18
C GLY A 149 9.60 -8.49 -14.68
N GLN A 150 10.08 -7.58 -13.82
CA GLN A 150 10.02 -7.69 -12.35
C GLN A 150 9.04 -6.63 -11.82
N ASP A 151 7.75 -6.88 -12.01
CA ASP A 151 6.66 -5.99 -11.57
C ASP A 151 6.19 -6.39 -10.16
N TYR A 152 6.66 -5.67 -9.15
CA TYR A 152 6.35 -5.91 -7.74
C TYR A 152 6.13 -4.56 -7.03
N GLY A 153 5.14 -4.51 -6.12
CA GLY A 153 4.90 -3.38 -5.23
C GLY A 153 4.01 -2.28 -5.83
N GLY A 154 4.12 -1.07 -5.29
CA GLY A 154 3.20 0.03 -5.60
C GLY A 154 2.06 0.11 -4.59
N ALA A 155 0.96 0.79 -4.96
CA ALA A 155 -0.21 0.93 -4.08
C ALA A 155 -1.11 -0.32 -4.16
N ASP A 156 -0.51 -1.49 -3.94
CA ASP A 156 -1.14 -2.80 -4.10
C ASP A 156 -1.48 -3.48 -2.76
N GLY A 157 -1.22 -2.81 -1.64
CA GLY A 157 -1.45 -3.32 -0.28
C GLY A 157 -0.41 -4.36 0.15
N SER A 158 0.66 -4.55 -0.62
CA SER A 158 1.64 -5.59 -0.35
C SER A 158 2.35 -5.43 0.99
N LEU A 159 2.47 -4.17 1.47
CA LEU A 159 3.01 -3.84 2.77
C LEU A 159 2.31 -4.63 3.90
N VAL A 160 0.99 -4.75 3.83
CA VAL A 160 0.14 -5.40 4.85
C VAL A 160 0.07 -6.91 4.64
N PHE A 161 -0.04 -7.38 3.40
CA PHE A 161 -0.40 -8.77 3.12
C PHE A 161 0.77 -9.73 2.87
N TYR A 162 1.98 -9.24 2.53
CA TYR A 162 3.10 -10.10 2.11
C TYR A 162 4.32 -10.05 3.06
N GLY A 163 4.10 -9.74 4.33
CA GLY A 163 5.13 -9.85 5.37
C GLY A 163 6.22 -8.77 5.31
N GLU A 164 5.96 -7.68 4.59
CA GLU A 164 6.93 -6.60 4.38
C GLU A 164 7.20 -5.77 5.64
N LEU A 165 6.31 -5.80 6.63
CA LEU A 165 6.52 -5.17 7.95
C LEU A 165 7.78 -5.65 8.68
N THR A 166 8.32 -6.82 8.31
CA THR A 166 9.56 -7.35 8.89
C THR A 166 10.83 -6.65 8.36
N ARG A 167 10.71 -5.85 7.29
CA ARG A 167 11.82 -5.07 6.75
C ARG A 167 12.15 -3.91 7.70
N PRO A 168 13.43 -3.64 7.99
CA PRO A 168 13.82 -2.57 8.93
C PRO A 168 13.24 -1.19 8.59
N GLU A 169 13.09 -0.89 7.31
CA GLU A 169 12.56 0.38 6.81
C GLU A 169 11.08 0.56 7.20
N ASN A 170 10.36 -0.54 7.43
CA ASN A 170 8.93 -0.55 7.76
C ASN A 170 8.65 -0.59 9.28
N PHE A 171 9.68 -0.59 10.13
CA PHE A 171 9.49 -0.59 11.58
C PHE A 171 8.72 0.66 12.05
N GLY A 172 7.82 0.45 13.01
CA GLY A 172 6.92 1.48 13.52
C GLY A 172 5.64 1.68 12.71
N LEU A 173 5.35 0.80 11.74
CA LEU A 173 4.10 0.77 10.97
C LEU A 173 3.13 -0.34 11.42
N GLU A 174 3.51 -1.12 12.44
CA GLU A 174 2.78 -2.33 12.85
C GLU A 174 1.37 -2.01 13.35
N SER A 175 1.19 -0.89 14.04
CA SER A 175 -0.15 -0.46 14.50
C SER A 175 -1.04 -0.05 13.33
N ALA A 176 -0.52 0.76 12.39
CA ALA A 176 -1.29 1.20 11.24
C ALA A 176 -1.68 0.05 10.31
N ALA A 177 -0.73 -0.85 10.02
CA ALA A 177 -1.00 -2.04 9.24
C ALA A 177 -1.96 -3.00 9.97
N GLY A 178 -1.86 -3.08 11.29
CA GLY A 178 -2.79 -3.83 12.12
C GLY A 178 -4.24 -3.33 12.00
N PHE A 179 -4.46 -2.01 11.94
CA PHE A 179 -5.79 -1.45 11.67
C PHE A 179 -6.26 -1.77 10.25
N ALA A 180 -5.40 -1.56 9.24
CA ALA A 180 -5.75 -1.82 7.84
C ALA A 180 -6.10 -3.28 7.56
N GLN A 181 -5.50 -4.23 8.28
CA GLN A 181 -5.76 -5.67 8.11
C GLN A 181 -7.11 -6.14 8.70
N GLN A 182 -7.77 -5.31 9.51
CA GLN A 182 -9.02 -5.66 10.19
C GLN A 182 -10.29 -5.20 9.45
N LEU A 183 -10.13 -4.42 8.37
CA LEU A 183 -11.19 -3.96 7.48
C LEU A 183 -11.44 -4.99 6.38
#